data_AF-A0A7C6HJD1-F1
#
_entry.id   AF-A0A7C6HJD1-F1
#
_cell.length_a   1.000
_cell.length_b   1.000
_cell.length_c   1.000
_cell.angle_alpha   90.00
_cell.angle_beta   90.00
_cell.angle_gamma   90.00
#
_symmetry.space_group_name_H-M   'P 1'
#
loop_
_entity.id
_entity.type
_entity.pdbx_description
1 polymer ?
#
loop_
_entity_poly.entity_id
_entity_poly.type
_entity_poly.pdbx_seq_one_letter_code
_entity_poly.pdbx_strand_id
1 'polypeptide(L)'
;MKRRVLVILVAALASLISIPVGDSDFRITLGIVIMVVGIRIFRFEKAIRFSFWTGLAVCLTRIAYAAIMGIDITPALMGSYFLEIFFYIGYGIIYHFAVESIRTKYPVPLVLSLLLCDFGGNSLEYLMRFFYASEVWSDTSLLNLLLAAVTRSVIIILLVWLFQRFGPKSIRTEEATI
;
A
#
# COMPACT_ATOMS: atom_id res chain seq x y z
N MET A 1 -3.82 12.95 -15.44
CA MET A 1 -2.37 12.77 -15.18
C MET A 1 -1.90 13.50 -13.91
N LYS A 2 -2.15 14.82 -13.77
CA LYS A 2 -1.73 15.63 -12.60
C LYS A 2 -2.11 15.01 -11.24
N ARG A 3 -3.36 14.54 -11.07
CA ARG A 3 -3.84 13.89 -9.84
C ARG A 3 -3.08 12.61 -9.48
N ARG A 4 -2.70 11.78 -10.47
CA ARG A 4 -1.97 10.52 -10.24
C ARG A 4 -0.57 10.81 -9.68
N VAL A 5 0.16 11.74 -10.32
CA VAL A 5 1.50 12.13 -9.88
C VAL A 5 1.45 12.73 -8.47
N LEU A 6 0.46 13.58 -8.19
CA LEU A 6 0.26 14.15 -6.85
C LEU A 6 0.08 13.05 -5.79
N VAL A 7 -0.81 12.09 -6.03
CA VAL A 7 -1.03 10.99 -5.07
C VAL A 7 0.23 10.15 -4.89
N ILE A 8 0.97 9.86 -5.96
CA ILE A 8 2.25 9.13 -5.86
C ILE A 8 3.24 9.87 -4.97
N LEU A 9 3.39 11.19 -5.16
CA LEU A 9 4.30 12.01 -4.36
C LEU A 9 3.87 12.09 -2.89
N VAL A 10 2.57 12.30 -2.64
CA VAL A 10 2.03 12.34 -1.28
C VAL A 10 2.17 10.98 -0.60
N ALA A 11 1.92 9.87 -1.31
CA ALA A 11 2.13 8.52 -0.81
C ALA A 11 3.61 8.27 -0.49
N ALA A 12 4.52 8.71 -1.35
CA ALA A 12 5.96 8.57 -1.14
C ALA A 12 6.42 9.32 0.12
N LEU A 13 5.96 10.55 0.33
CA LEU A 13 6.25 11.31 1.55
C LEU A 13 5.59 10.70 2.78
N ALA A 14 4.33 10.31 2.68
CA ALA A 14 3.60 9.66 3.77
C ALA A 14 4.26 8.34 4.18
N SER A 15 4.93 7.64 3.25
CA SER A 15 5.65 6.41 3.55
C SER A 15 6.79 6.59 4.57
N LEU A 16 7.31 7.80 4.75
CA LEU A 16 8.32 8.10 5.77
C LEU A 16 7.75 7.91 7.19
N ILE A 17 6.44 8.09 7.34
CA ILE A 17 5.72 7.74 8.56
C ILE A 17 5.43 6.24 8.48
N SER A 18 6.29 5.46 9.13
CA SER A 18 6.16 4.01 9.23
C SER A 18 6.21 3.57 10.67
N ILE A 19 5.25 2.75 11.09
CA ILE A 19 5.19 2.18 12.43
C ILE A 19 5.63 0.71 12.31
N PRO A 20 6.70 0.28 13.00
CA PRO A 20 7.09 -1.13 13.02
C PRO A 20 6.02 -1.97 13.72
N VAL A 21 5.79 -3.19 13.24
CA VAL A 21 4.81 -4.12 13.82
C VAL A 21 5.52 -5.26 14.51
N GLY A 22 5.50 -5.23 15.85
CA GLY A 22 6.24 -6.18 16.68
C GLY A 22 7.75 -6.09 16.42
N ASP A 23 8.44 -7.21 16.61
CA ASP A 23 9.88 -7.35 16.38
C ASP A 23 10.23 -7.75 14.92
N SER A 24 9.26 -7.65 14.00
CA SER A 24 9.46 -8.04 12.60
C SER A 24 9.86 -6.85 11.72
N ASP A 25 10.52 -7.12 10.60
CA ASP A 25 10.85 -6.12 9.57
C ASP A 25 9.62 -5.58 8.80
N PHE A 26 8.40 -5.98 9.18
CA PHE A 26 7.18 -5.46 8.59
C PHE A 26 6.77 -4.14 9.23
N ARG A 27 6.42 -3.19 8.38
CA ARG A 27 6.05 -1.84 8.78
C ARG A 27 4.66 -1.50 8.26
N ILE A 28 3.83 -0.93 9.13
CA ILE A 28 2.61 -0.24 8.69
C ILE A 28 3.04 1.12 8.17
N THR A 29 2.93 1.32 6.86
CA THR A 29 3.35 2.55 6.18
C THR A 29 2.13 3.34 5.77
N LEU A 30 2.13 4.65 5.98
CA LEU A 30 1.02 5.48 5.48
C LEU A 30 1.03 5.62 3.96
N GLY A 31 2.13 5.28 3.30
CA GLY A 31 2.25 5.33 1.84
C GLY A 31 1.21 4.46 1.12
N ILE A 32 1.03 3.22 1.56
CA ILE A 32 0.02 2.33 0.96
C ILE A 32 -1.40 2.81 1.25
N VAL A 33 -1.65 3.34 2.46
CA VAL A 33 -2.95 3.89 2.83
C VAL A 33 -3.32 5.02 1.86
N ILE A 34 -2.42 5.98 1.63
CA ILE A 34 -2.64 7.07 0.68
C ILE A 34 -2.83 6.57 -0.75
N MET A 35 -2.05 5.58 -1.17
CA MET A 35 -2.20 4.96 -2.48
C MET A 35 -3.62 4.42 -2.68
N VAL A 36 -4.10 3.62 -1.74
CA VAL A 36 -5.40 2.94 -1.84
C VAL A 36 -6.55 3.94 -1.76
N VAL A 37 -6.49 4.88 -0.81
CA VAL A 37 -7.45 5.98 -0.72
C VAL A 37 -7.48 6.77 -2.03
N GLY A 38 -6.32 7.06 -2.62
CA GLY A 38 -6.20 7.76 -3.89
C GLY A 38 -6.79 6.98 -5.07
N ILE A 39 -6.50 5.68 -5.19
CA ILE A 39 -7.11 4.81 -6.22
C ILE A 39 -8.62 4.82 -6.07
N ARG A 40 -9.15 4.72 -4.84
CA ARG A 40 -10.58 4.65 -4.58
C ARG A 40 -11.30 5.96 -4.88
N ILE A 41 -10.76 7.08 -4.41
CA ILE A 41 -11.36 8.41 -4.58
C ILE A 41 -11.31 8.86 -6.03
N PHE A 42 -10.17 8.67 -6.71
CA PHE A 42 -9.97 9.16 -8.08
C PHE A 42 -10.20 8.12 -9.17
N ARG A 43 -10.66 6.91 -8.80
CA ARG A 43 -11.01 5.79 -9.69
C ARG A 43 -9.99 5.55 -10.81
N PHE A 44 -8.73 5.36 -10.43
CA PHE A 44 -7.66 5.19 -11.42
C PHE A 44 -7.73 3.81 -12.11
N GLU A 45 -8.23 3.75 -13.35
CA GLU A 45 -8.42 2.53 -14.18
C GLU A 45 -7.22 1.56 -14.32
N LYS A 46 -6.00 1.97 -13.95
CA LYS A 46 -4.78 1.17 -14.11
C LYS A 46 -4.10 0.98 -12.76
N ALA A 47 -4.79 0.36 -11.80
CA ALA A 47 -4.31 0.16 -10.43
C ALA A 47 -2.93 -0.50 -10.38
N ILE A 48 -2.65 -1.52 -11.20
CA ILE A 48 -1.36 -2.21 -11.23
C ILE A 48 -0.22 -1.24 -11.59
N ARG A 49 -0.38 -0.50 -12.71
CA ARG A 49 0.64 0.46 -13.17
C ARG A 49 0.83 1.59 -12.15
N PHE A 50 -0.26 2.06 -11.55
CA PHE A 50 -0.22 3.08 -10.52
C PHE A 50 0.53 2.60 -9.26
N SER A 51 0.27 1.36 -8.84
CA SER A 51 0.89 0.78 -7.66
C SER A 51 2.39 0.53 -7.86
N PHE A 52 2.80 0.11 -9.06
CA PHE A 52 4.22 0.02 -9.43
C PHE A 52 4.95 1.36 -9.26
N TRP A 53 4.43 2.43 -9.88
CA TRP A 53 5.05 3.75 -9.78
C TRP A 53 5.03 4.31 -8.36
N THR A 54 3.99 4.00 -7.59
CA THR A 54 3.91 4.39 -6.18
C THR A 54 4.97 3.67 -5.35
N GLY A 55 5.10 2.35 -5.49
CA GLY A 55 6.11 1.56 -4.79
C GLY A 55 7.54 2.02 -5.14
N LEU A 56 7.80 2.29 -6.42
CA LEU A 56 9.10 2.83 -6.85
C LEU A 56 9.39 4.20 -6.22
N ALA A 57 8.41 5.12 -6.22
CA ALA A 57 8.57 6.44 -5.62
C ALA A 57 8.79 6.37 -4.10
N VAL A 58 8.09 5.46 -3.41
CA VAL A 58 8.26 5.18 -1.98
C VAL A 58 9.68 4.69 -1.70
N CYS A 59 10.15 3.68 -2.44
CA CYS A 59 11.51 3.15 -2.30
C CYS A 59 12.57 4.24 -2.48
N LEU A 60 12.49 5.00 -3.58
CA LEU A 60 13.43 6.10 -3.85
C LEU A 60 13.40 7.16 -2.75
N THR A 61 12.20 7.54 -2.27
CA THR A 61 12.05 8.56 -1.22
C THR A 61 12.65 8.10 0.10
N ARG A 62 12.52 6.82 0.45
CA ARG A 62 13.14 6.24 1.66
C ARG A 62 14.65 6.19 1.57
N ILE A 63 15.20 5.80 0.41
CA ILE A 63 16.65 5.84 0.18
C ILE A 63 17.16 7.28 0.28
N ALA A 64 16.49 8.24 -0.35
CA ALA A 64 16.86 9.65 -0.27
C ALA A 64 16.81 10.17 1.18
N TYR A 65 15.76 9.82 1.91
CA TYR A 65 15.61 10.18 3.32
C TYR A 65 16.74 9.60 4.18
N ALA A 66 17.07 8.32 4.00
CA ALA A 66 18.19 7.69 4.70
C ALA A 66 19.52 8.39 4.41
N ALA A 67 19.78 8.73 3.13
CA ALA A 67 20.97 9.47 2.72
C ALA A 67 21.06 10.87 3.36
N ILE A 68 19.95 11.61 3.38
CA ILE A 68 19.89 12.97 3.95
C ILE A 68 20.09 12.95 5.47
N MET A 69 19.54 11.93 6.14
CA MET A 69 19.64 11.78 7.59
C MET A 69 20.96 11.14 8.05
N GLY A 70 21.86 10.80 7.12
CA GLY A 70 23.14 10.15 7.43
C GLY A 70 22.99 8.74 8.00
N ILE A 71 21.90 8.04 7.67
CA ILE A 71 21.70 6.64 8.05
C ILE A 71 22.58 5.78 7.15
N ASP A 72 23.35 4.85 7.72
CA ASP A 72 24.19 3.93 6.96
C ASP A 72 23.35 3.06 6.01
N ILE A 73 23.55 3.29 4.71
CA ILE A 73 22.85 2.59 3.64
C ILE A 73 23.55 1.25 3.40
N THR A 74 23.22 0.26 4.22
CA THR A 74 23.72 -1.11 4.04
C THR A 74 23.01 -1.83 2.88
N PRO A 75 23.64 -2.84 2.26
CA PRO A 75 22.97 -3.66 1.23
C PRO A 75 21.67 -4.30 1.73
N ALA A 76 21.61 -4.68 3.01
CA ALA A 76 20.41 -5.23 3.64
C ALA A 76 19.27 -4.20 3.72
N LEU A 77 19.58 -2.95 4.09
CA LEU A 77 18.59 -1.87 4.15
C LEU A 77 18.05 -1.53 2.76
N MET A 78 18.93 -1.43 1.76
CA MET A 78 18.53 -1.21 0.37
C MET A 78 17.68 -2.36 -0.17
N GLY A 79 18.06 -3.60 0.10
CA GLY A 79 17.30 -4.79 -0.26
C GLY A 79 15.90 -4.75 0.34
N SER A 80 15.77 -4.39 1.62
CA SER A 80 14.47 -4.26 2.30
C SER A 80 13.56 -3.22 1.63
N TYR A 81 14.06 -2.01 1.33
CA TYR A 81 13.29 -0.98 0.64
C TYR A 81 12.93 -1.34 -0.81
N PHE A 82 13.81 -2.05 -1.50
CA PHE A 82 13.53 -2.53 -2.85
C PHE A 82 12.44 -3.61 -2.86
N LEU A 83 12.50 -4.54 -1.90
CA LEU A 83 11.53 -5.64 -1.81
C LEU A 83 10.13 -5.15 -1.46
N GLU A 84 10.01 -4.03 -0.76
CA GLU A 84 8.73 -3.36 -0.51
C GLU A 84 8.00 -2.97 -1.81
N ILE A 85 8.69 -2.78 -2.93
CA ILE A 85 8.03 -2.51 -4.22
C ILE A 85 7.09 -3.67 -4.60
N PHE A 86 7.46 -4.91 -4.27
CA PHE A 86 6.62 -6.07 -4.53
C PHE A 86 5.36 -6.09 -3.66
N PHE A 87 5.41 -5.53 -2.44
CA PHE A 87 4.20 -5.32 -1.64
C PHE A 87 3.19 -4.44 -2.39
N TYR A 88 3.63 -3.28 -2.90
CA TYR A 88 2.77 -2.36 -3.65
C TYR A 88 2.24 -2.99 -4.94
N ILE A 89 3.08 -3.70 -5.69
CA ILE A 89 2.65 -4.39 -6.91
C ILE A 89 1.62 -5.48 -6.58
N GLY A 90 1.89 -6.33 -5.60
CA GLY A 90 1.00 -7.41 -5.18
C GLY A 90 -0.36 -6.87 -4.72
N TYR A 91 -0.34 -5.78 -3.94
CA TYR A 91 -1.55 -5.07 -3.56
C TYR A 91 -2.33 -4.60 -4.79
N GLY A 92 -1.67 -3.93 -5.73
CA GLY A 92 -2.30 -3.43 -6.95
C GLY A 92 -2.89 -4.52 -7.85
N ILE A 93 -2.23 -5.67 -7.93
CA ILE A 93 -2.72 -6.85 -8.68
C ILE A 93 -4.02 -7.37 -8.03
N ILE A 94 -3.99 -7.62 -6.72
CA ILE A 94 -5.15 -8.16 -6.02
C ILE A 94 -6.29 -7.16 -6.03
N TYR A 95 -6.01 -5.87 -5.85
CA TYR A 95 -7.01 -4.81 -5.91
C TYR A 95 -7.70 -4.76 -7.28
N HIS A 96 -6.93 -4.90 -8.36
CA HIS A 96 -7.51 -4.94 -9.71
C HIS A 96 -8.51 -6.08 -9.85
N PHE A 97 -8.19 -7.29 -9.38
CA PHE A 97 -9.09 -8.44 -9.49
C PHE A 97 -10.23 -8.45 -8.47
N ALA A 98 -9.96 -8.05 -7.23
CA ALA A 98 -10.89 -8.15 -6.09
C ALA A 98 -11.76 -6.89 -5.87
N VAL A 99 -11.48 -5.79 -6.58
CA VAL A 99 -12.27 -4.55 -6.48
C VAL A 99 -12.65 -4.00 -7.85
N GLU A 100 -11.69 -3.83 -8.78
CA GLU A 100 -11.99 -3.18 -10.07
C GLU A 100 -12.69 -4.11 -11.07
N SER A 101 -12.31 -5.38 -11.11
CA SER A 101 -12.79 -6.35 -12.11
C SER A 101 -14.09 -7.05 -11.69
N ILE A 102 -14.58 -6.82 -10.48
CA ILE A 102 -15.82 -7.42 -9.99
C ILE A 102 -17.02 -6.80 -10.70
N ARG A 103 -17.58 -7.53 -11.66
CA ARG A 103 -18.87 -7.25 -12.31
C ARG A 103 -20.01 -8.14 -11.80
N THR A 104 -19.78 -8.84 -10.68
CA THR A 104 -20.76 -9.80 -10.14
C THR A 104 -21.93 -9.09 -9.49
N LYS A 105 -23.10 -9.75 -9.51
CA LYS A 105 -24.32 -9.29 -8.82
C LYS A 105 -24.14 -9.14 -7.29
N TYR A 106 -23.19 -9.89 -6.73
CA TYR A 106 -22.83 -9.86 -5.30
C TYR A 106 -21.37 -9.41 -5.16
N PRO A 107 -21.10 -8.11 -4.99
CA PRO A 107 -19.75 -7.62 -4.80
C PRO A 107 -19.21 -8.04 -3.43
N VAL A 108 -17.92 -8.37 -3.39
CA VAL A 108 -17.21 -8.62 -2.13
C VAL A 108 -17.23 -7.34 -1.29
N PRO A 109 -17.52 -7.40 0.03
CA PRO A 109 -17.47 -6.21 0.88
C PRO A 109 -16.09 -5.57 0.83
N LEU A 110 -16.04 -4.23 0.73
CA LEU A 110 -14.79 -3.48 0.58
C LEU A 110 -13.75 -3.88 1.64
N VAL A 111 -14.18 -4.07 2.89
CA VAL A 111 -13.30 -4.50 3.99
C VAL A 111 -12.59 -5.81 3.67
N LEU A 112 -13.32 -6.80 3.15
CA LEU A 112 -12.76 -8.10 2.81
C LEU A 112 -11.82 -8.00 1.61
N SER A 113 -12.17 -7.20 0.59
CA SER A 113 -11.26 -6.96 -0.53
C SER A 113 -9.96 -6.29 -0.09
N LEU A 114 -10.02 -5.29 0.81
CA LEU A 114 -8.84 -4.61 1.34
C LEU A 114 -7.95 -5.56 2.16
N LEU A 115 -8.57 -6.41 3.00
CA LEU A 115 -7.84 -7.44 3.75
C LEU A 115 -7.13 -8.42 2.83
N LEU A 116 -7.79 -8.88 1.76
CA LEU A 116 -7.17 -9.75 0.75
C LEU A 116 -6.01 -9.06 0.03
N CYS A 117 -6.15 -7.77 -0.29
CA CYS A 117 -5.09 -7.00 -0.93
C CYS A 117 -3.87 -6.85 -0.01
N ASP A 118 -4.10 -6.51 1.27
CA ASP A 118 -3.02 -6.38 2.26
C ASP A 118 -2.34 -7.72 2.52
N PHE A 119 -3.12 -8.78 2.73
CA PHE A 119 -2.59 -10.11 2.98
C PHE A 119 -1.75 -10.59 1.79
N GLY A 120 -2.27 -10.49 0.57
CA GLY A 120 -1.54 -11.00 -0.59
C GLY A 120 -0.40 -10.09 -1.05
N GLY A 121 -0.48 -8.77 -0.85
CA GLY A 121 0.66 -7.87 -1.00
C GLY A 121 1.79 -8.24 -0.05
N ASN A 122 1.46 -8.43 1.24
CA ASN A 122 2.44 -8.84 2.26
C ASN A 122 3.02 -10.23 1.95
N SER A 123 2.18 -11.15 1.46
CA SER A 123 2.61 -12.51 1.09
C SER A 123 3.58 -12.49 -0.11
N LEU A 124 3.35 -11.59 -1.07
CA LEU A 124 4.26 -11.43 -2.22
C LEU A 124 5.59 -10.83 -1.78
N GLU A 125 5.58 -9.79 -0.95
CA GLU A 125 6.81 -9.24 -0.36
C GLU A 125 7.57 -10.30 0.43
N TYR A 126 6.86 -11.08 1.25
CA TYR A 126 7.42 -12.19 2.02
C TYR A 126 8.10 -13.22 1.10
N LEU A 127 7.42 -13.63 0.03
CA LEU A 127 7.96 -14.56 -0.96
C LEU A 127 9.22 -14.02 -1.64
N MET A 128 9.26 -12.73 -1.97
CA MET A 128 10.42 -12.11 -2.59
C MET A 128 11.59 -11.97 -1.61
N ARG A 129 11.31 -11.67 -0.34
CA ARG A 129 12.32 -11.69 0.74
C ARG A 129 12.90 -13.08 0.93
N PHE A 130 12.08 -14.12 0.86
CA PHE A 130 12.54 -15.52 0.91
C PHE A 130 13.54 -15.87 -0.19
N PHE A 131 13.27 -15.44 -1.43
CA PHE A 131 14.21 -15.67 -2.54
C PHE A 131 15.49 -14.83 -2.44
N TYR A 132 15.44 -13.67 -1.77
CA TYR A 132 16.58 -12.75 -1.66
C TYR A 132 17.54 -13.10 -0.52
N ALA A 133 17.05 -13.58 0.62
CA ALA A 133 17.87 -13.92 1.78
C ALA A 133 17.33 -15.17 2.48
N SER A 134 18.02 -16.31 2.29
CA SER A 134 17.62 -17.62 2.80
C SER A 134 17.69 -17.78 4.33
N GLU A 135 18.24 -16.81 5.07
CA GLU A 135 18.51 -16.92 6.51
C GLU A 135 17.65 -16.02 7.43
N VAL A 136 16.75 -15.19 6.89
CA VAL A 136 15.95 -14.22 7.71
C VAL A 136 14.66 -14.85 8.25
N TRP A 137 14.75 -16.08 8.76
CA TRP A 137 13.60 -16.99 8.94
C TRP A 137 13.28 -17.45 10.38
N SER A 138 13.36 -16.58 11.39
CA SER A 138 12.79 -16.94 12.72
C SER A 138 11.68 -16.03 13.25
N ASP A 139 11.58 -14.76 12.83
CA ASP A 139 10.84 -13.79 13.66
C ASP A 139 9.55 -13.23 13.03
N THR A 140 9.22 -13.59 11.78
CA THR A 140 7.97 -13.12 11.15
C THR A 140 6.81 -14.04 11.50
N SER A 141 5.97 -13.61 12.45
CA SER A 141 4.71 -14.27 12.77
C SER A 141 3.61 -13.92 11.78
N LEU A 142 2.84 -14.92 11.32
CA LEU A 142 1.61 -14.74 10.53
C LEU A 142 0.62 -13.80 11.25
N LEU A 143 0.64 -13.79 12.58
CA LEU A 143 -0.18 -12.89 13.39
C LEU A 143 0.23 -11.41 13.20
N ASN A 144 1.51 -11.10 13.04
CA ASN A 144 1.98 -9.72 12.77
C ASN A 144 1.51 -9.26 11.39
N LEU A 145 1.55 -10.14 10.39
CA LEU A 145 1.03 -9.85 9.05
C LEU A 145 -0.47 -9.58 9.06
N LEU A 146 -1.23 -10.37 9.82
CA LEU A 146 -2.68 -10.21 9.94
C LEU A 146 -3.04 -8.93 10.70
N LEU A 147 -2.34 -8.63 11.81
CA LEU A 147 -2.54 -7.38 12.55
C LEU A 147 -2.25 -6.16 11.67
N ALA A 148 -1.13 -6.16 10.94
CA ALA A 148 -0.79 -5.08 10.02
C ALA A 148 -1.87 -4.89 8.93
N ALA A 149 -2.40 -5.99 8.38
CA ALA A 149 -3.47 -5.95 7.38
C ALA A 149 -4.78 -5.39 7.94
N VAL A 150 -5.19 -5.83 9.14
CA VAL A 150 -6.40 -5.33 9.81
C VAL A 150 -6.26 -3.85 10.12
N THR A 151 -5.15 -3.43 10.74
CA THR A 151 -4.92 -2.02 11.11
C THR A 151 -4.96 -1.11 9.88
N ARG A 152 -4.28 -1.48 8.79
CA ARG A 152 -4.30 -0.69 7.55
C ARG A 152 -5.68 -0.64 6.92
N SER A 153 -6.37 -1.76 6.83
CA SER A 153 -7.73 -1.82 6.29
C SER A 153 -8.69 -0.91 7.06
N VAL A 154 -8.63 -0.91 8.39
CA VAL A 154 -9.44 -0.01 9.24
C VAL A 154 -9.11 1.47 8.96
N ILE A 155 -7.82 1.83 8.90
CA ILE A 155 -7.40 3.21 8.60
C ILE A 155 -7.90 3.65 7.22
N ILE A 156 -7.76 2.79 6.20
CA ILE A 156 -8.22 3.09 4.84
C ILE A 156 -9.73 3.35 4.83
N ILE A 157 -10.52 2.49 5.48
CA ILE A 157 -11.98 2.65 5.54
C ILE A 157 -12.35 3.95 6.24
N LEU A 158 -11.74 4.25 7.38
CA LEU A 158 -11.98 5.48 8.13
C LEU A 158 -11.66 6.72 7.29
N LEU A 159 -10.52 6.73 6.59
CA LEU A 159 -10.14 7.84 5.71
C LEU A 159 -11.09 7.98 4.53
N VAL A 160 -11.44 6.88 3.86
CA VAL A 160 -12.42 6.91 2.76
C VAL A 160 -13.75 7.46 3.24
N TRP A 161 -14.25 7.00 4.40
CA TRP A 161 -15.49 7.48 4.99
C TRP A 161 -15.43 8.97 5.35
N LEU A 162 -14.35 9.43 5.99
CA LEU A 162 -14.14 10.84 6.32
C LEU A 162 -14.09 11.71 5.06
N PHE A 163 -13.37 11.28 4.03
CA PHE A 163 -13.29 11.99 2.75
C PHE A 163 -14.65 12.02 2.04
N GLN A 164 -15.41 10.93 2.06
CA GLN A 164 -16.76 10.92 1.50
C GLN A 164 -17.70 11.84 2.27
N ARG A 165 -17.58 11.94 3.60
CA ARG A 165 -18.47 12.72 4.47
C ARG A 165 -18.14 14.22 4.54
N PHE A 166 -16.86 14.59 4.54
CA PHE A 166 -16.40 15.97 4.73
C PHE A 166 -15.62 16.53 3.54
N GLY A 167 -15.29 15.71 2.54
CA GLY A 167 -14.55 16.15 1.37
C GLY A 167 -15.33 17.10 0.45
N PRO A 168 -14.63 17.79 -0.47
CA PRO A 168 -15.24 18.74 -1.40
C PRO A 168 -16.36 18.10 -2.24
N LYS A 169 -17.51 18.79 -2.36
CA LYS A 169 -18.68 18.32 -3.12
C LYS A 169 -18.35 17.91 -4.57
N SER A 170 -17.34 18.52 -5.20
CA SER A 170 -16.92 18.21 -6.57
C SER A 170 -16.41 16.78 -6.78
N ILE A 171 -16.01 16.09 -5.70
CA ILE A 171 -15.58 14.69 -5.72
C ILE A 171 -16.77 13.75 -5.43
N ARG A 172 -17.81 14.26 -4.75
CA ARG A 172 -19.01 13.51 -4.38
C ARG A 172 -20.00 13.33 -5.54
N THR A 173 -19.96 14.20 -6.57
CA THR A 173 -20.94 14.20 -7.67
C THR A 173 -20.72 13.08 -8.70
N GLU A 174 -19.53 12.46 -8.76
CA GLU A 174 -19.27 11.29 -9.63
C GLU A 174 -19.97 10.00 -9.16
N GLU A 175 -20.55 9.99 -7.95
CA GLU A 175 -21.37 8.87 -7.46
C GLU A 175 -22.84 8.96 -7.90
N ALA A 176 -23.34 10.12 -8.35
CA ALA A 176 -24.76 10.35 -8.62
C ALA A 176 -25.17 10.17 -10.10
N THR A 177 -24.24 9.84 -10.99
CA THR A 177 -24.46 9.69 -12.44
C THR A 177 -24.31 8.26 -12.94
N ILE A 178 -24.63 7.25 -12.11
CA ILE A 178 -24.81 5.85 -12.53
C ILE A 178 -26.11 5.33 -11.95
#